data_AF-A0A835RZ58-F1
#
_entry.id   AF-A0A835RZ58-F1
#
_cell.length_a   1.000
_cell.length_b   1.000
_cell.length_c   1.000
_cell.angle_alpha   90.00
_cell.angle_beta   90.00
_cell.angle_gamma   90.00
#
_symmetry.space_group_name_H-M   'P 1'
#
loop_
_entity.id
_entity.type
_entity.pdbx_description
1 polymer ?
#
loop_
_entity_poly.entity_id
_entity_poly.type
_entity_poly.pdbx_seq_one_letter_code
_entity_poly.pdbx_strand_id
1 'polypeptide(L)' 'MAERSSRESPSSQPRTAELDQALHAVGFEFDLLSPQKLTGHLTVTEICCQPFKVLHGGVTAMIAEG' A
#
# COMPACT_ATOMS: atom_id res chain seq x y z
N MET A 1 -13.36 21.88 23.31
CA MET A 1 -13.36 21.70 21.85
C MET A 1 -12.99 20.25 21.59
N ALA A 2 -13.97 19.39 21.29
CA ALA A 2 -13.73 17.97 21.01
C ALA A 2 -13.89 17.78 19.51
N GLU A 3 -12.78 17.53 18.83
CA GLU A 3 -12.75 17.36 17.38
C GLU A 3 -13.31 15.99 17.02
N ARG A 4 -14.35 15.99 16.18
CA ARG A 4 -15.11 14.82 15.76
C ARG A 4 -14.23 14.01 14.79
N SER A 5 -13.59 12.97 15.29
CA SER A 5 -12.97 11.93 14.46
C SER A 5 -14.07 11.18 13.69
N SER A 6 -14.44 11.70 12.52
CA SER A 6 -15.27 10.97 11.56
C SER A 6 -14.51 9.70 11.17
N ARG A 7 -14.96 8.55 11.68
CA ARG A 7 -14.62 7.26 11.05
C ARG A 7 -15.32 7.25 9.71
N GLU A 8 -14.57 7.43 8.64
CA GLU A 8 -15.05 7.12 7.29
C GLU A 8 -15.45 5.64 7.24
N SER A 9 -16.65 5.39 6.73
CA SER A 9 -17.20 4.07 6.47
C SER A 9 -16.32 3.32 5.47
N PRO A 10 -16.06 2.00 5.61
CA PRO A 10 -15.22 1.24 4.70
C PRO A 10 -15.99 0.84 3.43
N SER A 11 -16.43 1.84 2.67
CA SER A 11 -17.07 1.61 1.38
C SER A 11 -16.42 2.54 0.37
N SER A 12 -15.58 1.92 -0.48
CA SER A 12 -14.96 2.48 -1.70
C SER A 12 -13.52 2.99 -1.60
N GLN A 13 -12.67 2.44 -0.73
CA GLN A 13 -11.24 2.46 -1.06
C GLN A 13 -11.04 1.54 -2.27
N PRO A 14 -10.47 2.03 -3.39
CA PRO A 14 -10.22 1.18 -4.56
C PRO A 14 -9.30 0.04 -4.13
N ARG A 15 -9.66 -1.20 -4.49
CA ARG A 15 -8.80 -2.33 -4.14
C ARG A 15 -7.49 -2.15 -4.89
N THR A 16 -6.35 -2.41 -4.25
CA THR A 16 -5.04 -2.38 -4.90
C THR A 16 -5.06 -3.15 -6.23
N ALA A 17 -5.78 -4.28 -6.27
CA ALA A 17 -5.96 -5.10 -7.48
C ALA A 17 -6.57 -4.38 -8.69
N GLU A 18 -7.38 -3.33 -8.48
CA GLU A 18 -8.02 -2.57 -9.56
C GLU A 18 -7.08 -1.48 -10.12
N LEU A 19 -6.11 -1.04 -9.31
CA LEU A 19 -5.16 0.02 -9.63
C LEU A 19 -3.84 -0.54 -10.15
N ASP A 20 -3.28 -1.51 -9.44
CA ASP A 20 -1.97 -2.09 -9.74
C ASP A 20 -1.90 -3.56 -9.30
N GLN A 21 -1.76 -4.44 -10.29
CA GLN A 21 -1.70 -5.88 -10.07
C GLN A 21 -0.40 -6.32 -9.40
N ALA A 22 0.71 -5.64 -9.63
CA ALA A 22 2.01 -5.97 -9.06
C ALA A 22 2.06 -5.58 -7.57
N LEU A 23 1.55 -4.40 -7.22
CA LEU A 23 1.37 -3.97 -5.83
C LEU A 23 0.41 -4.88 -5.08
N HIS A 24 -0.68 -5.31 -5.71
CA HIS A 24 -1.58 -6.28 -5.12
C HIS A 24 -0.90 -7.64 -4.88
N ALA A 25 -0.07 -8.10 -5.81
CA ALA A 25 0.63 -9.39 -5.70
C ALA A 25 1.62 -9.43 -4.52
N VAL A 26 2.27 -8.31 -4.18
CA VAL A 26 3.14 -8.22 -2.99
C VAL A 26 2.38 -7.90 -1.70
N GLY A 27 1.08 -7.64 -1.77
CA GLY A 27 0.24 -7.35 -0.60
C GLY A 27 0.34 -5.90 -0.12
N PHE A 28 0.58 -4.95 -1.02
CA PHE A 28 0.50 -3.52 -0.71
C PHE A 28 -0.96 -3.07 -0.60
N GLU A 29 -1.27 -2.23 0.38
CA GLU A 29 -2.61 -1.69 0.62
C GLU A 29 -2.56 -0.16 0.59
N PHE A 30 -3.45 0.45 -0.20
CA PHE A 30 -3.59 1.90 -0.25
C PHE A 30 -4.40 2.42 0.95
N ASP A 31 -3.85 3.40 1.67
CA ASP A 31 -4.52 4.06 2.80
C ASP A 31 -5.16 5.38 2.36
N LEU A 32 -4.43 6.18 1.57
CA LEU A 32 -4.88 7.48 1.08
C LEU A 32 -4.55 7.60 -0.39
N LEU A 33 -5.54 8.01 -1.18
CA LEU A 33 -5.40 8.27 -2.60
C LEU A 33 -5.98 9.65 -2.91
N SER A 34 -5.12 10.60 -3.23
CA SER A 34 -5.50 11.92 -3.73
C SER A 34 -4.50 12.41 -4.78
N PRO A 35 -4.86 13.39 -5.62
CA PRO A 35 -3.94 13.92 -6.64
C PRO A 35 -2.65 14.52 -6.08
N GLN A 36 -2.63 14.96 -4.81
CA GLN A 36 -1.45 15.55 -4.19
C GLN A 36 -0.68 14.58 -3.27
N LYS A 37 -1.32 13.49 -2.83
CA LYS A 37 -0.72 12.58 -1.86
C LYS A 37 -1.28 11.17 -2.01
N LEU A 38 -0.36 10.23 -2.10
CA LEU A 38 -0.63 8.80 -2.01
C LEU A 38 0.09 8.25 -0.78
N THR A 39 -0.61 7.44 0.02
CA THR A 39 0.02 6.66 1.09
C THR A 39 -0.55 5.26 1.11
N GLY A 40 0.25 4.32 1.59
CA GLY A 40 -0.16 2.95 1.84
C GLY A 40 0.83 2.25 2.75
N HIS A 41 0.59 0.98 2.98
CA HIS A 41 1.44 0.15 3.80
C HIS A 41 1.68 -1.21 3.14
N LEU A 42 2.83 -1.81 3.48
CA LEU A 42 3.22 -3.15 3.06
C LEU A 42 3.60 -3.95 4.30
N THR A 43 2.89 -5.06 4.53
CA THR A 43 3.36 -6.06 5.49
C THR A 43 4.48 -6.87 4.85
N VAL A 44 5.69 -6.78 5.40
CA VAL A 44 6.85 -7.50 4.84
C VAL A 44 6.68 -9.00 5.08
N THR A 45 6.46 -9.75 4.00
CA THR A 45 6.35 -11.21 3.98
C THR A 45 7.52 -11.82 3.19
N GLU A 46 7.65 -13.14 3.19
CA GLU A 46 8.77 -13.81 2.50
C GLU A 46 8.81 -13.56 0.98
N ILE A 47 7.66 -13.34 0.33
CA ILE A 47 7.58 -12.98 -1.09
C ILE A 47 8.27 -11.64 -1.40
N CYS A 48 8.30 -10.73 -0.43
CA CYS A 48 8.92 -9.41 -0.59
C CYS A 48 10.43 -9.43 -0.28
N CYS A 49 10.96 -10.55 0.21
CA CYS A 49 12.31 -10.64 0.74
C CYS A 49 13.29 -11.29 -0.25
N GLN A 50 14.52 -10.79 -0.26
CA GLN A 50 15.63 -11.46 -0.92
C GLN A 50 16.15 -12.65 -0.08
N PRO A 51 17.04 -13.51 -0.60
CA PRO A 51 17.53 -14.70 0.12
C PRO A 51 18.11 -14.43 1.52
N PHE A 52 18.57 -13.21 1.79
CA PHE A 52 19.05 -12.74 3.09
C PHE A 52 17.93 -12.37 4.09
N LYS A 53 16.66 -12.66 3.77
CA LYS A 53 15.49 -12.40 4.64
C LYS A 53 15.30 -10.92 4.99
N VAL A 54 15.69 -10.03 4.09
CA VAL A 54 15.43 -8.59 4.16
C VAL A 54 14.64 -8.15 2.94
N LEU A 55 13.92 -7.03 3.07
CA LEU A 55 13.11 -6.47 1.99
C LEU A 55 13.96 -6.26 0.73
N HIS A 56 13.48 -6.81 -0.40
CA HIS A 56 14.15 -6.73 -1.68
C HIS A 56 14.05 -5.31 -2.26
N GLY A 57 15.16 -4.68 -2.62
CA GLY A 57 15.18 -3.30 -3.13
C GLY A 57 14.32 -3.09 -4.39
N GLY A 58 14.18 -4.12 -5.22
CA GLY A 58 13.26 -4.10 -6.36
C GLY A 58 11.77 -3.98 -5.97
N VAL A 59 11.36 -4.49 -4.81
CA VAL A 59 9.98 -4.33 -4.32
C VAL A 59 9.74 -2.88 -3.91
N THR A 60 10.71 -2.25 -3.25
CA THR A 60 10.61 -0.81 -2.92
C THR A 60 10.66 0.08 -4.16
N ALA A 61 11.45 -0.30 -5.17
CA ALA A 61 11.49 0.43 -6.43
C ALA A 61 10.16 0.35 -7.17
N MET A 62 9.52 -0.83 -7.19
CA MET A 62 8.20 -1.04 -7.77
C MET A 62 7.13 -0.20 -7.05
N ILE A 63 7.14 -0.14 -5.72
CA ILE A 63 6.22 0.71 -4.92
C ILE A 63 6.43 2.20 -5.18
N ALA A 64 7.67 2.62 -5.49
CA ALA A 64 7.97 4.02 -5.79
C ALA A 64 7.59 4.43 -7.22
N GLU A 65 7.40 3.47 -8.11
CA GLU A 65 7.07 3.72 -9.52
C GLU A 65 5.55 3.76 -9.76
N GLY A 66 4.79 2.88 -9.12
CA GLY A 66 3.31 2.84 -9.18
C GLY A 66 2.63 3.97 -8.42
#